data_AF-A0A352JCD5-F1
#
_entry.id   AF-A0A352JCD5-F1
#
_cell.length_a   1.000
_cell.length_b   1.000
_cell.length_c   1.000
_cell.angle_alpha   90.00
_cell.angle_beta   90.00
_cell.angle_gamma   90.00
#
_symmetry.space_group_name_H-M   'P 1'
#
loop_
_entity.id
_entity.type
_entity.pdbx_description
1 polymer ?
#
loop_
_entity_poly.entity_id
_entity_poly.type
_entity_poly.pdbx_seq_one_letter_code
_entity_poly.pdbx_strand_id
1 'polypeptide(L)' 'MKNFLLNLLRYPKFLALITGGVLSIVIAPIIPLFKKPITAIAMLTALVSGFIGVSLVLRAMLGLDVA' A
#
# COMPACT_ATOMS: atom_id res chain seq x y z
N MET A 1 -1.68 8.47 -24.80
CA MET A 1 -1.27 8.32 -23.38
C MET A 1 -0.52 9.53 -22.82
N LYS A 2 0.52 10.06 -23.49
CA LYS A 2 1.34 11.18 -22.99
C LYS A 2 0.54 12.45 -22.63
N ASN A 3 -0.40 12.84 -23.51
CA ASN A 3 -1.25 14.01 -23.29
C ASN A 3 -2.27 13.83 -22.16
N PHE A 4 -2.70 12.59 -21.89
CA PHE A 4 -3.61 12.30 -20.77
C PHE A 4 -2.91 12.50 -19.43
N LEU A 5 -1.71 11.93 -19.26
CA LEU A 5 -0.92 12.12 -18.03
C LEU A 5 -0.55 13.58 -17.80
N LEU A 6 -0.18 14.31 -18.85
CA LEU A 6 0.10 15.75 -18.75
C LEU A 6 -1.13 16.57 -18.34
N ASN A 7 -2.31 16.26 -18.87
CA ASN A 7 -3.56 16.91 -18.47
C ASN A 7 -3.99 16.51 -17.05
N LEU A 8 -3.76 15.25 -16.67
CA LEU A 8 -4.11 14.74 -15.35
C LEU A 8 -3.22 15.40 -14.27
N LEU A 9 -1.91 15.47 -14.50
CA LEU A 9 -0.94 16.13 -13.63
C LEU A 9 -1.10 17.65 -13.56
N ARG A 10 -1.80 18.27 -14.52
CA ARG A 10 -2.15 19.71 -14.49
C ARG A 10 -3.13 20.05 -13.36
N TYR A 11 -3.88 19.06 -12.85
CA TYR A 11 -4.85 19.22 -11.76
C TYR A 11 -4.51 18.35 -10.54
N PRO A 12 -3.36 18.58 -9.88
CA PRO A 12 -2.88 17.73 -8.80
C PRO A 12 -3.81 17.72 -7.58
N LYS A 13 -4.46 18.85 -7.25
CA LYS A 13 -5.42 18.94 -6.14
C LYS A 13 -6.65 18.06 -6.38
N PHE A 14 -7.21 18.10 -7.59
CA PHE A 14 -8.38 17.31 -7.95
C PHE A 14 -8.06 15.81 -7.91
N LEU A 15 -6.90 15.43 -8.47
CA LEU A 15 -6.38 14.07 -8.39
C LEU A 15 -6.23 13.59 -6.94
N ALA A 16 -5.59 14.38 -6.09
CA ALA A 16 -5.38 14.02 -4.70
C ALA A 16 -6.71 13.84 -3.94
N LEU A 17 -7.70 14.70 -4.17
CA LEU A 17 -9.00 14.61 -3.53
C LEU A 17 -9.80 13.39 -4.01
N ILE A 18 -9.83 13.12 -5.31
CA ILE A 18 -10.52 11.93 -5.84
C ILE A 18 -9.83 10.67 -5.36
N THR A 19 -8.50 10.61 -5.48
CA THR A 19 -7.73 9.44 -5.06
C THR A 19 -7.88 9.22 -3.56
N GLY A 20 -7.76 10.28 -2.75
CA GLY A 20 -7.99 10.23 -1.31
C GLY A 20 -9.41 9.80 -0.95
N GLY A 21 -10.42 10.32 -1.65
CA GLY A 21 -11.82 9.94 -1.46
C GLY A 21 -12.06 8.46 -1.78
N VAL A 22 -11.52 7.95 -2.89
CA VAL A 22 -11.62 6.53 -3.25
C VAL A 22 -10.86 5.65 -2.25
N LEU A 23 -9.63 6.03 -1.87
CA LEU A 23 -8.84 5.31 -0.87
C LEU A 23 -9.52 5.28 0.50
N SER A 24 -10.29 6.31 0.84
CA SER A 24 -11.02 6.37 2.11
C SER A 24 -12.03 5.23 2.27
N ILE A 25 -12.61 4.71 1.18
CA ILE A 25 -13.56 3.58 1.22
C ILE A 25 -12.87 2.32 1.74
N VAL A 26 -11.60 2.13 1.36
CA VAL A 26 -10.79 0.97 1.77
C VAL A 26 -10.20 1.18 3.16
N ILE A 27 -9.78 2.41 3.48
CA ILE A 27 -9.10 2.73 4.75
C ILE A 27 -10.08 2.91 5.91
N ALA A 28 -11.29 3.44 5.67
CA ALA A 28 -12.29 3.68 6.70
C ALA A 28 -12.59 2.46 7.61
N PRO A 29 -12.82 1.24 7.08
CA PRO A 29 -13.04 0.06 7.92
C PRO A 29 -11.77 -0.41 8.65
N ILE A 30 -10.57 0.00 8.20
CA ILE A 30 -9.28 -0.38 8.78
C ILE A 30 -8.94 0.47 10.00
N ILE A 31 -9.30 1.76 10.00
CA ILE A 31 -9.08 2.71 11.12
C ILE A 31 -9.50 2.15 12.49
N PRO A 32 -10.70 1.55 12.68
CA PRO A 32 -11.10 1.04 13.99
C PRO A 32 -10.23 -0.13 14.50
N LEU A 33 -9.56 -0.89 13.63
CA LEU A 33 -8.64 -1.96 14.06
C LEU A 33 -7.41 -1.38 14.78
N PHE A 34 -6.98 -0.17 14.42
CA PHE A 34 -5.88 0.52 15.09
C PHE A 34 -6.25 1.10 16.46
N LYS A 35 -7.55 1.18 16.81
CA LYS A 35 -7.99 1.66 18.13
C LYS A 35 -7.77 0.64 19.25
N LYS A 36 -7.56 -0.63 18.91
CA LYS A 36 -7.23 -1.68 19.88
C LYS A 36 -5.75 -2.02 19.76
N PRO A 37 -4.94 -1.88 20.83
CA PRO A 37 -3.49 -2.03 20.75
C PRO A 37 -3.06 -3.41 20.26
N ILE A 38 -3.73 -4.47 20.72
CA ILE A 38 -3.46 -5.85 20.31
C ILE A 38 -3.68 -6.03 18.80
N THR A 39 -4.82 -5.54 18.29
CA THR A 39 -5.18 -5.65 16.88
C THR A 39 -4.27 -4.80 16.00
N ALA A 40 -3.84 -3.63 16.47
CA ALA A 40 -2.85 -2.79 15.78
C ALA A 40 -1.51 -3.51 15.62
N ILE A 41 -1.01 -4.13 16.70
CA ILE A 41 0.24 -4.91 16.68
C ILE A 41 0.10 -6.11 15.73
N ALA A 42 -1.03 -6.83 15.78
CA ALA A 42 -1.29 -7.94 14.88
C ALA A 42 -1.32 -7.50 13.40
N MET A 43 -1.94 -6.36 13.09
CA MET A 43 -1.97 -5.81 11.74
C MET A 43 -0.57 -5.45 11.24
N LEU A 44 0.22 -4.76 12.07
CA LEU A 44 1.57 -4.33 11.69
C LEU A 44 2.51 -5.53 11.49
N THR A 45 2.46 -6.50 12.40
CA THR A 45 3.27 -7.72 12.31
C THR A 45 2.88 -8.56 11.08
N ALA A 46 1.59 -8.76 10.82
CA ALA A 46 1.12 -9.44 9.63
C ALA A 46 1.59 -8.75 8.34
N LEU A 47 1.55 -7.41 8.29
CA LEU A 47 2.00 -6.64 7.14
C LEU A 47 3.51 -6.79 6.94
N VAL A 48 4.32 -6.63 7.99
CA VAL A 48 5.78 -6.79 7.93
C VAL A 48 6.17 -8.21 7.52
N SER A 49 5.59 -9.23 8.14
CA SER A 49 5.85 -10.64 7.80
C SER A 49 5.43 -10.97 6.37
N GLY A 50 4.33 -10.41 5.88
CA GLY A 50 3.90 -10.55 4.49
C GLY A 50 4.93 -9.99 3.50
N PHE A 51 5.42 -8.77 3.75
CA PHE A 51 6.46 -8.15 2.92
C PHE A 51 7.78 -8.93 2.96
N ILE A 52 8.19 -9.39 4.14
CA ILE A 52 9.39 -10.25 4.28
C ILE A 52 9.19 -11.53 3.48
N GLY A 53 8.06 -12.21 3.64
CA GLY A 53 7.74 -13.45 2.91
C GLY A 53 7.79 -13.26 1.40
N VAL A 54 7.12 -12.22 0.88
CA VAL A 54 7.16 -11.89 -0.56
C VAL A 54 8.59 -11.60 -1.01
N SER A 55 9.36 -10.84 -0.23
CA SER A 55 10.75 -10.51 -0.57
C SER A 55 11.63 -11.76 -0.61
N LEU A 56 11.49 -12.67 0.35
CA LEU A 56 12.22 -13.94 0.38
C LEU A 56 11.87 -14.82 -0.83
N VAL A 57 10.58 -14.93 -1.16
CA VAL A 57 10.12 -15.69 -2.34
C VAL A 57 10.69 -15.08 -3.62
N LEU A 58 10.62 -13.76 -3.78
CA LEU A 58 11.18 -13.08 -4.94
C LEU A 58 12.70 -13.27 -5.04
N ARG A 59 13.43 -13.18 -3.91
CA ARG A 59 14.87 -13.45 -3.88
C ARG A 59 15.20 -14.87 -4.31
N ALA A 60 14.44 -15.86 -3.84
CA ALA A 60 14.61 -17.25 -4.25
C ALA A 60 14.33 -17.44 -5.75
N MET A 61 13.23 -16.85 -6.26
CA MET A 61 12.88 -16.92 -7.69
C MET A 61 13.90 -16.24 -8.60
N LEU A 62 14.53 -15.16 -8.13
CA LEU A 62 15.54 -14.41 -8.87
C LEU A 62 16.96 -14.96 -8.67
N GLY A 63 17.14 -16.02 -7.89
CA GLY A 63 18.46 -16.61 -7.61
C GLY A 63 19.38 -15.72 -6.76
N LEU A 64 18.83 -14.73 -6.05
CA LEU A 64 19.57 -13.75 -5.25
C LEU A 64 19.97 -14.28 -3.86
N ASP A 65 19.80 -15.58 -3.64
CA ASP A 65 20.15 -16.29 -2.41
C ASP A 65 21.55 -16.94 -2.49
N VAL A 66 22.07 -17.15 -3.70
CA VAL A 66 23.39 -17.75 -3.96
C VAL A 66 24.37 -16.64 -4.34
N ALA A 67 25.00 -16.05 -3.33
CA ALA A 67 26.23 -15.24 -3.46
C ALA A 67 27.16 -15.59 -2.30
#